data_AF-A0A0B1TLZ6-F1
#
_entry.id   AF-A0A0B1TLZ6-F1
#
_cell.length_a   1.000
_cell.length_b   1.000
_cell.length_c   1.000
_cell.angle_alpha   90.00
_cell.angle_beta   90.00
_cell.angle_gamma   90.00
#
_symmetry.space_group_name_H-M   'P 1'
#
loop_
_entity.id
_entity.type
_entity.pdbx_description
1 polymer ?
#
loop_
_entity_poly.entity_id
_entity_poly.type
_entity_poly.pdbx_seq_one_letter_code
_entity_poly.pdbx_strand_id
1 'polypeptide(L)'
;MIDVLEKQDEYLPLFSCLEYKLKRRIPFNYALWGCYDAHPLPMGTKRLIEECFNTELGDQLQEEAGRVTNSVWPDVKKSVPWLVFNGVSLRVLQEKFKIIPKLLCEWYQGDKKIPYCAENANIMSSCINTV
;
A
#
# COMPACT_ATOMS: atom_id res chain seq x y z
N MET A 1 -5.85 -9.15 12.95
CA MET A 1 -4.63 -8.43 13.32
C MET A 1 -4.08 -7.87 12.02
N ILE A 2 -3.92 -6.54 11.90
CA ILE A 2 -3.14 -6.00 10.78
C ILE A 2 -1.70 -6.28 11.18
N ASP A 3 -1.10 -7.30 10.59
CA ASP A 3 0.30 -7.60 10.83
C ASP A 3 1.10 -6.38 10.39
N VAL A 4 1.72 -5.71 11.36
CA VAL A 4 2.59 -4.56 11.10
C VAL A 4 3.78 -5.11 10.32
N LEU A 5 3.95 -4.66 9.08
CA LEU A 5 5.13 -5.01 8.31
C LEU A 5 6.34 -4.48 9.09
N GLU A 6 7.21 -5.39 9.56
CA GLU A 6 8.45 -5.01 10.21
C GLU A 6 9.21 -4.07 9.27
N LYS A 7 9.41 -2.82 9.69
CA LYS A 7 10.08 -1.73 8.93
C LYS A 7 9.27 -1.02 7.85
N GLN A 8 7.94 -1.04 7.95
CA GLN A 8 7.07 -0.25 7.07
C GLN A 8 7.49 1.24 6.97
N ASP A 9 7.87 1.84 8.10
CA ASP A 9 8.28 3.24 8.20
C ASP A 9 9.62 3.55 7.50
N GLU A 10 10.47 2.53 7.29
CA GLU A 10 11.77 2.68 6.62
C GLU A 10 11.60 2.72 5.09
N TYR A 11 10.74 1.84 4.54
CA TYR A 11 10.68 1.64 3.09
C TYR A 11 9.47 2.32 2.41
N LEU A 12 8.35 2.53 3.11
CA LEU A 12 7.20 3.20 2.50
C LEU A 12 7.49 4.61 1.97
N PRO A 13 8.28 5.47 2.65
CA PRO A 13 8.63 6.77 2.10
C PRO A 13 9.36 6.65 0.75
N LEU A 14 10.27 5.68 0.61
CA LEU A 14 10.97 5.41 -0.64
C LEU A 14 10.00 4.99 -1.75
N PHE A 15 9.12 4.02 -1.48
CA PHE A 15 8.12 3.57 -2.46
C PHE A 15 7.17 4.69 -2.86
N SER A 16 6.70 5.49 -1.90
CA SER A 16 5.83 6.63 -2.15
C SER A 16 6.49 7.67 -3.06
N CYS A 17 7.77 7.96 -2.82
CA CYS A 17 8.56 8.84 -3.68
C CYS A 17 8.69 8.28 -5.10
N LEU A 18 9.03 6.99 -5.23
CA LEU A 18 9.16 6.31 -6.52
C LEU A 18 7.86 6.36 -7.31
N GLU A 19 6.73 5.96 -6.73
CA GLU A 19 5.41 6.01 -7.35
C GLU A 19 5.05 7.42 -7.82
N TYR A 20 5.30 8.43 -6.98
CA TYR A 20 5.07 9.83 -7.35
C TYR A 20 5.89 10.24 -8.58
N LYS A 21 7.18 9.88 -8.64
CA LYS A 21 8.06 10.24 -9.75
C LYS A 21 7.74 9.45 -11.03
N LEU A 22 7.48 8.16 -10.93
CA LEU A 22 7.12 7.29 -12.06
C LEU A 22 5.80 7.70 -12.69
N LYS A 23 4.80 8.10 -11.88
CA LYS A 23 3.53 8.66 -12.38
C LYS A 23 3.73 9.92 -13.23
N ARG A 24 4.81 10.68 -12.98
CA ARG A 24 5.22 11.86 -13.76
C ARG A 24 6.17 11.52 -14.92
N ARG A 25 6.30 10.23 -15.24
CA ARG A 25 7.13 9.69 -16.33
C ARG A 25 8.62 10.04 -16.20
N ILE A 26 9.10 10.25 -14.97
CA ILE A 26 10.54 10.33 -14.72
C ILE A 26 11.12 8.93 -14.94
N PRO A 27 12.19 8.75 -15.73
CA PRO A 27 12.75 7.43 -15.98
C PRO A 27 13.21 6.77 -14.67
N PHE A 28 13.03 5.45 -14.59
CA PHE A 28 13.20 4.67 -13.35
C PHE A 28 14.50 4.98 -12.59
N ASN A 29 15.65 4.95 -13.29
CA ASN A 29 16.94 5.22 -12.66
C ASN A 29 16.98 6.62 -12.03
N TYR A 30 16.56 7.66 -12.75
CA TYR A 30 16.52 9.03 -12.20
C TYR A 30 15.53 9.19 -11.05
N ALA A 31 14.40 8.47 -11.10
CA ALA A 31 13.44 8.45 -10.01
C ALA A 31 14.07 7.81 -8.76
N LEU A 32 14.71 6.65 -8.91
CA LEU A 32 15.36 5.90 -7.85
C LEU A 32 16.46 6.71 -7.18
N TRP A 33 17.41 7.23 -7.94
CA TRP A 33 18.49 8.08 -7.42
C TRP A 33 17.93 9.27 -6.64
N GLY A 34 17.01 10.03 -7.24
CA GLY A 34 16.44 11.19 -6.57
C GLY A 34 15.52 10.85 -5.39
N CYS A 35 15.10 9.60 -5.21
CA CYS A 35 14.37 9.15 -4.03
C CYS A 35 15.30 8.61 -2.94
N TYR A 36 16.44 8.01 -3.32
CA TYR A 36 17.52 7.70 -2.39
C TYR A 36 18.15 8.94 -1.74
N ASP A 37 18.13 10.08 -2.42
CA ASP A 37 18.59 11.36 -1.86
C ASP A 37 17.58 11.93 -0.85
N ALA A 38 16.28 11.83 -1.17
CA ALA A 38 15.20 12.33 -0.30
C ALA A 38 14.94 11.42 0.90
N HIS A 39 15.14 10.11 0.73
CA HIS A 39 14.93 9.08 1.74
C HIS A 39 16.18 8.18 1.79
N PRO A 40 17.22 8.61 2.53
CA PRO A 40 18.49 7.90 2.58
C PRO A 40 18.36 6.52 3.20
N LEU A 41 18.78 5.51 2.46
CA LEU A 41 19.00 4.15 2.96
C LEU A 41 20.49 3.88 3.20
N PRO A 42 20.84 2.94 4.11
CA PRO A 42 22.21 2.46 4.24
C PRO A 42 22.77 2.00 2.89
N MET A 43 24.07 2.26 2.65
CA MET A 43 24.71 1.92 1.37
C MET A 43 24.60 0.42 1.04
N GLY A 44 24.71 -0.44 2.06
CA GLY A 44 24.52 -1.88 1.90
C GLY A 44 23.12 -2.24 1.37
N THR A 45 22.07 -1.58 1.87
CA THR A 45 20.69 -1.77 1.41
C THR A 45 20.50 -1.30 -0.03
N LYS A 46 21.05 -0.13 -0.40
CA LYS A 46 20.98 0.38 -1.78
C LYS A 46 21.62 -0.60 -2.76
N ARG A 47 22.80 -1.13 -2.42
CA ARG A 47 23.50 -2.15 -3.21
C ARG A 47 22.67 -3.42 -3.36
N LEU A 48 22.06 -3.92 -2.29
CA LEU A 48 21.20 -5.11 -2.35
C LEU A 48 19.98 -4.89 -3.25
N ILE A 49 19.38 -3.69 -3.22
CA ILE A 49 18.25 -3.35 -4.11
C ILE A 49 18.72 -3.33 -5.57
N GLU A 50 19.86 -2.71 -5.87
CA GLU A 50 20.42 -2.67 -7.22
C GLU A 50 20.82 -4.05 -7.75
N GLU A 51 21.42 -4.89 -6.90
CA GLU A 51 21.72 -6.29 -7.22
C GLU A 51 20.43 -7.07 -7.48
N CYS A 52 19.38 -6.88 -6.68
CA CYS A 52 18.09 -7.53 -6.86
C CYS A 52 17.47 -7.24 -8.23
N PHE A 53 17.63 -6.04 -8.79
CA PHE A 53 17.10 -5.71 -10.12
C PHE A 53 17.81 -6.43 -11.27
N ASN A 54 19.03 -6.92 -11.03
CA ASN A 54 19.90 -7.47 -12.07
C ASN A 54 20.23 -8.96 -11.83
N THR A 55 19.55 -9.61 -10.89
CA THR A 55 19.79 -11.01 -10.50
C THR A 55 18.49 -11.80 -10.50
N GLU A 56 18.61 -13.13 -10.51
CA GLU A 56 17.48 -14.07 -10.46
C GLU A 56 16.56 -13.85 -9.25
N LEU A 57 17.10 -13.30 -8.16
CA LEU A 57 16.29 -12.95 -6.99
C LEU A 57 15.15 -12.00 -7.35
N GLY A 58 15.38 -11.01 -8.22
CA GLY A 58 14.34 -10.10 -8.67
C GLY A 58 13.24 -10.79 -9.46
N ASP A 59 13.61 -11.79 -10.27
CA ASP A 59 12.65 -12.59 -11.05
C ASP A 59 11.81 -13.47 -10.12
N GLN A 60 12.46 -14.17 -9.19
CA GLN A 60 11.79 -15.02 -8.19
C GLN A 60 10.80 -14.21 -7.33
N LEU A 61 11.18 -13.00 -6.90
CA LEU A 61 10.30 -12.11 -6.14
C LEU A 61 9.09 -11.64 -6.96
N GLN A 62 9.27 -11.37 -8.26
CA GLN A 62 8.17 -11.02 -9.16
C GLN A 62 7.23 -12.19 -9.42
N GLU A 63 7.77 -13.41 -9.58
CA GLU A 63 6.98 -14.64 -9.72
C GLU A 63 6.15 -14.90 -8.46
N GLU A 64 6.74 -14.77 -7.27
CA GLU A 64 6.04 -14.94 -6.00
C GLU A 64 4.93 -13.89 -5.83
N ALA A 65 5.20 -12.62 -6.16
CA ALA A 65 4.19 -11.57 -6.15
C ALA A 65 3.04 -11.87 -7.15
N GLY A 66 3.37 -12.46 -8.31
CA GLY A 66 2.40 -12.95 -9.28
C GLY A 66 1.53 -14.08 -8.72
N ARG A 67 2.13 -15.05 -8.02
CA ARG A 67 1.43 -16.15 -7.35
C ARG A 67 0.46 -15.64 -6.29
N VAL A 68 0.89 -14.70 -5.45
CA VAL A 68 0.03 -14.05 -4.45
C VAL A 68 -1.11 -13.27 -5.12
N THR A 69 -0.83 -12.55 -6.21
CA THR A 69 -1.86 -11.82 -6.95
C THR A 69 -2.91 -12.76 -7.55
N ASN A 70 -2.50 -13.94 -8.02
CA ASN A 70 -3.38 -14.92 -8.63
C ASN A 70 -4.16 -15.78 -7.61
N SER A 71 -3.72 -15.81 -6.34
CA SER A 71 -4.37 -16.58 -5.28
C SER A 71 -5.49 -15.83 -4.55
N VAL A 72 -5.72 -14.55 -4.89
CA VAL A 72 -6.78 -13.74 -4.28
C VAL A 72 -8.17 -14.34 -4.51
N TRP A 73 -9.02 -14.32 -3.49
CA TRP A 73 -10.33 -14.99 -3.46
C TRP A 73 -11.37 -14.15 -2.70
N PRO A 74 -12.68 -14.21 -3.01
CA PRO A 74 -13.35 -15.00 -4.06
C PRO A 74 -13.26 -14.41 -5.46
N ASP A 75 -13.23 -13.09 -5.59
CA ASP A 75 -13.19 -12.45 -6.90
C ASP A 75 -11.75 -12.33 -7.39
N VAL A 76 -11.52 -12.82 -8.61
CA VAL A 76 -10.21 -12.72 -9.28
C VAL A 76 -9.93 -11.28 -9.70
N LYS A 77 -8.67 -10.83 -9.57
CA LYS A 77 -8.24 -9.49 -10.00
C LYS A 77 -8.61 -9.22 -11.46
N LYS A 78 -9.26 -8.09 -11.74
CA LYS A 78 -9.59 -7.62 -13.11
C LYS A 78 -8.84 -6.36 -13.55
N SER A 79 -8.39 -5.54 -12.63
CA SER A 79 -7.70 -4.28 -12.89
C SER A 79 -6.83 -3.88 -11.69
N VAL A 80 -6.10 -2.77 -11.80
CA VAL A 80 -5.33 -2.17 -10.70
C VAL A 80 -5.81 -0.74 -10.42
N PRO A 81 -5.76 -0.25 -9.17
CA PRO A 81 -5.42 -1.00 -7.96
C PRO A 81 -6.48 -2.05 -7.61
N TRP A 82 -6.08 -3.13 -6.94
CA TRP A 82 -6.97 -4.18 -6.47
C TRP A 82 -6.74 -4.43 -4.97
N LEU A 83 -7.80 -4.33 -4.20
CA LEU A 83 -7.76 -4.37 -2.74
C LEU A 83 -8.17 -5.73 -2.21
N VAL A 84 -7.44 -6.17 -1.18
CA VAL A 84 -7.77 -7.36 -0.40
C VAL A 84 -7.93 -6.93 1.06
N PHE A 85 -9.11 -7.20 1.63
CA PHE A 85 -9.42 -6.87 3.01
C PHE A 85 -9.53 -8.16 3.82
N ASN A 86 -8.68 -8.31 4.84
CA ASN A 86 -8.64 -9.52 5.69
C ASN A 86 -8.59 -10.82 4.88
N GLY A 87 -7.78 -10.86 3.80
CA GLY A 87 -7.66 -12.01 2.92
C GLY A 87 -8.79 -12.19 1.90
N VAL A 88 -9.80 -11.31 1.91
CA VAL A 88 -10.97 -11.39 1.02
C VAL A 88 -10.90 -10.31 -0.07
N SER A 89 -11.09 -10.75 -1.31
CA SER A 89 -11.14 -9.97 -2.53
C SER A 89 -12.58 -9.92 -3.06
N LEU A 90 -13.27 -8.80 -2.84
CA LEU A 90 -14.63 -8.60 -3.35
C LEU A 90 -14.65 -7.50 -4.40
N ARG A 91 -15.20 -7.80 -5.58
CA ARG A 91 -15.34 -6.86 -6.70
C ARG A 91 -16.18 -5.64 -6.31
N VAL A 92 -17.26 -5.86 -5.56
CA VAL A 92 -18.15 -4.78 -5.08
C VAL A 92 -17.45 -3.77 -4.17
N LEU A 93 -16.33 -4.16 -3.55
CA LEU A 93 -15.55 -3.28 -2.68
C LEU A 93 -14.44 -2.52 -3.43
N GLN A 94 -14.14 -2.87 -4.67
CA GLN A 94 -13.05 -2.22 -5.43
C GLN A 94 -13.37 -0.75 -5.75
N GLU A 95 -14.65 -0.45 -6.00
CA GLU A 95 -15.14 0.92 -6.19
C GLU A 95 -15.08 1.75 -4.90
N LYS A 96 -14.94 1.09 -3.74
CA LYS A 96 -14.88 1.73 -2.42
C LYS A 96 -13.46 2.16 -2.04
N PHE A 97 -12.47 2.06 -2.94
CA PHE A 97 -11.09 2.49 -2.68
C PHE A 97 -11.02 3.91 -2.05
N LYS A 98 -11.85 4.84 -2.53
CA LYS A 98 -11.86 6.23 -2.05
C LYS A 98 -12.29 6.38 -0.59
N ILE A 99 -13.03 5.42 -0.04
CA ILE A 99 -13.52 5.46 1.34
C ILE A 99 -12.72 4.57 2.29
N ILE A 100 -11.62 3.96 1.84
CA ILE A 100 -10.75 3.15 2.71
C ILE A 100 -10.37 3.87 4.00
N PRO A 101 -9.93 5.15 3.99
CA PRO A 101 -9.57 5.82 5.25
C PRO A 101 -10.72 5.85 6.25
N LYS A 102 -11.95 6.00 5.77
CA LYS A 102 -13.16 5.96 6.60
C LYS A 102 -13.43 4.55 7.13
N LEU A 103 -13.37 3.53 6.26
CA LEU A 103 -13.57 2.13 6.66
C LEU A 103 -12.54 1.67 7.71
N LEU A 104 -11.28 2.10 7.57
CA LEU A 104 -10.24 1.82 8.57
C LEU A 104 -10.58 2.42 9.94
N CYS A 105 -11.15 3.62 9.99
CA CYS A 105 -11.63 4.22 11.24
C CYS A 105 -12.80 3.44 11.85
N GLU A 106 -13.72 2.94 11.03
CA GLU A 106 -14.87 2.15 11.49
C GLU A 106 -14.47 0.76 12.00
N TRP A 107 -13.48 0.12 11.36
CA TRP A 107 -13.01 -1.21 11.73
C TRP A 107 -11.98 -1.22 12.85
N TYR A 108 -11.39 -0.07 13.17
CA TYR A 108 -10.39 0.04 14.22
C TYR A 108 -11.03 -0.13 15.61
N GLN A 109 -10.66 -1.22 16.30
CA GLN A 109 -11.11 -1.54 17.65
C GLN A 109 -10.04 -1.31 18.72
N GLY A 110 -8.96 -0.59 18.40
CA GLY A 110 -7.89 -0.34 19.35
C GLY A 110 -8.18 0.81 20.30
N ASP A 111 -7.48 0.82 21.45
CA ASP A 111 -7.72 1.80 22.51
C ASP A 111 -7.16 3.20 22.21
N LYS A 112 -6.23 3.30 21.25
CA LYS A 112 -5.57 4.57 20.91
C LYS A 112 -6.40 5.35 19.90
N LYS A 113 -6.80 6.57 20.26
CA LYS A 113 -7.47 7.48 19.33
C LYS A 113 -6.56 7.81 18.14
N ILE A 114 -7.09 7.66 16.94
CA ILE A 114 -6.44 8.08 15.69
C ILE A 114 -6.93 9.50 15.37
N PRO A 115 -6.06 10.54 15.33
CA PRO A 115 -6.47 11.93 15.10
C PRO A 115 -7.32 12.12 13.85
N TYR A 116 -6.92 11.50 12.73
CA TYR A 116 -7.67 11.51 11.47
C TYR A 116 -9.11 11.00 11.63
N CYS A 117 -9.33 9.97 12.46
CA CYS A 117 -10.66 9.42 12.70
C CYS A 117 -11.53 10.32 13.59
N ALA A 118 -10.91 11.06 14.52
CA ALA A 118 -11.61 11.99 15.39
C ALA A 118 -12.09 13.24 14.63
N GLU A 119 -11.27 13.77 13.73
CA GLU A 119 -11.60 14.96 12.93
C GLU A 119 -12.71 14.69 11.90
N ASN A 120 -12.79 13.47 11.38
CA ASN A 120 -13.79 13.05 10.39
C ASN A 120 -15.05 12.39 10.99
N ALA A 121 -15.18 12.34 12.31
CA ALA A 121 -16.34 11.77 12.99
C ALA A 121 -17.65 12.58 12.75
N ASN A 122 -17.56 13.87 12.46
CA ASN A 122 -18.70 14.77 12.30
C ASN A 122 -19.48 14.63 10.97
N ILE A 123 -19.04 13.77 10.04
CA ILE A 123 -19.78 13.45 8.81
C ILE A 123 -20.76 12.27 9.07
N MET A 124 -20.73 11.68 10.26
CA MET A 124 -21.42 10.42 10.58
C MET A 124 -22.70 10.56 11.42
N SER A 125 -23.15 11.78 11.73
CA SER A 125 -24.44 11.99 12.42
C SER A 125 -25.64 12.06 11.48
N SER A 126 -25.45 12.13 10.16
CA SER A 126 -26.58 12.28 9.21
C SER A 126 -27.24 10.98 8.75
N CYS A 127 -26.75 9.80 9.13
CA CYS A 127 -27.29 8.52 8.66
C CYS A 127 -27.83 7.58 9.75
N ILE A 128 -27.93 8.03 11.00
CA ILE A 128 -28.47 7.20 12.11
C ILE A 128 -29.93 7.57 12.45
N ASN A 129 -30.49 8.66 11.93
CA ASN A 129 -31.85 9.12 12.29
C ASN A 129 -32.90 8.96 11.16
N THR A 130 -32.95 7.80 10.50
CA THR A 130 -34.14 7.42 9.70
C THR A 130 -34.33 5.91 9.74
N VAL A 131 -34.94 5.43 10.84
CA VAL A 131 -36.07 4.47 10.86
C VAL A 131 -36.95 4.84 12.05
#